data_AF-A0A6G4W8T0-F1
#
_entry.id   AF-A0A6G4W8T0-F1
#
_cell.length_a   1.000
_cell.length_b   1.000
_cell.length_c   1.000
_cell.angle_alpha   90.00
_cell.angle_beta   90.00
_cell.angle_gamma   90.00
#
_symmetry.space_group_name_H-M   'P 1'
#
loop_
_entity.id
_entity.type
_entity.pdbx_description
1 polymer ?
#
loop_
_entity_poly.entity_id
_entity_poly.type
_entity_poly.pdbx_seq_one_letter_code
_entity_poly.pdbx_strand_id
1 'polypeptide(L)' 'MFVDDHEPAHVHVYGDGEAKINLIGPDGLPELIWAVGMKRSEVRRSMAIVLENRDVLLARWKEIHG' A
#
# COMPACT_ATOMS: atom_id res chain seq x y z
N MET A 1 -1.90 -8.47 -25.54
CA MET A 1 -1.56 -8.38 -24.11
C MET A 1 -2.50 -7.35 -23.54
N PHE A 2 -3.55 -7.81 -22.84
CA PHE A 2 -4.51 -6.90 -22.22
C PHE A 2 -3.77 -6.21 -21.08
N VAL A 3 -3.65 -4.89 -21.19
CA VAL A 3 -3.08 -4.02 -20.17
C VAL A 3 -4.08 -4.08 -19.02
N ASP A 4 -3.69 -4.65 -17.88
CA ASP A 4 -4.51 -4.63 -16.67
C ASP A 4 -4.83 -3.16 -16.38
N ASP A 5 -6.05 -2.75 -16.70
CA ASP A 5 -6.56 -1.38 -16.58
C ASP A 5 -6.87 -1.02 -15.11
N HIS A 6 -6.22 -1.73 -14.17
CA HIS A 6 -6.39 -1.57 -12.73
C HIS A 6 -5.05 -1.14 -12.15
N GLU A 7 -5.06 -0.04 -11.41
CA GLU A 7 -3.91 0.36 -10.61
C GLU A 7 -3.48 -0.84 -9.74
N PRO A 8 -2.17 -1.05 -9.53
CA PRO A 8 -1.67 -2.07 -8.61
C PRO A 8 -2.40 -1.99 -7.25
N ALA A 9 -2.58 -3.14 -6.62
CA ALA A 9 -3.22 -3.21 -5.31
C ALA A 9 -2.50 -2.29 -4.31
N HIS A 10 -3.20 -1.30 -3.79
CA HIS A 10 -2.64 -0.30 -2.91
C HIS A 10 -3.58 0.03 -1.76
N VAL A 11 -3.02 0.64 -0.72
CA VAL A 11 -3.76 1.10 0.46
C VAL A 11 -3.41 2.55 0.77
N HIS A 12 -4.38 3.24 1.37
CA HIS A 12 -4.18 4.56 1.97
C HIS A 12 -4.10 4.38 3.49
N VAL A 13 -3.02 4.85 4.11
CA VAL A 13 -2.83 4.85 5.55
C VAL A 13 -2.99 6.26 6.07
N TYR A 14 -3.87 6.44 7.06
CA TYR A 14 -4.20 7.74 7.63
C TYR A 14 -3.66 7.90 9.06
N GLY A 15 -3.25 9.11 9.41
CA GLY A 15 -2.80 9.56 10.73
C GLY A 15 -2.85 11.10 10.79
N ASP A 16 -1.79 11.75 11.30
CA ASP A 16 -1.62 13.22 11.20
C ASP A 16 -1.46 13.69 9.73
N GLY A 17 -1.19 12.75 8.83
CA GLY A 17 -1.20 12.93 7.37
C GLY A 17 -1.67 11.66 6.67
N GLU A 18 -1.29 11.51 5.41
CA GLU A 18 -1.71 10.39 4.57
C GLU A 18 -0.53 9.80 3.80
N ALA A 19 -0.53 8.48 3.63
CA ALA A 19 0.40 7.78 2.76
C ALA A 19 -0.33 6.79 1.84
N LYS A 20 0.00 6.82 0.54
CA LYS A 20 -0.41 5.80 -0.43
C LYS A 20 0.74 4.80 -0.58
N ILE A 21 0.44 3.52 -0.33
CA ILE A 21 1.42 2.43 -0.33
C ILE A 21 0.93 1.35 -1.31
N ASN A 22 1.77 1.00 -2.28
CA ASN A 22 1.58 -0.16 -3.14
C ASN A 22 1.84 -1.43 -2.32
N LEU A 23 0.97 -2.44 -2.42
CA LEU A 23 1.12 -3.72 -1.71
C LEU A 23 2.12 -4.64 -2.41
N ILE A 24 2.38 -4.43 -3.70
CA ILE A 24 3.32 -5.22 -4.51
C ILE A 24 4.16 -4.26 -5.38
N GLY A 25 5.30 -3.84 -4.85
CA GLY A 25 6.34 -3.11 -5.56
C GLY A 25 7.17 -4.01 -6.49
N PRO A 26 8.20 -3.44 -7.15
CA PRO A 26 9.02 -4.15 -8.14
C PRO A 26 9.77 -5.38 -7.59
N ASP A 27 10.08 -5.40 -6.29
CA ASP A 27 10.74 -6.50 -5.59
C ASP A 27 9.74 -7.48 -4.92
N GLY A 28 8.45 -7.26 -5.13
CA GLY A 28 7.38 -8.03 -4.51
C GLY A 28 7.00 -7.57 -3.09
N LEU A 29 7.68 -6.56 -2.53
CA LEU A 29 7.39 -5.99 -1.20
C LEU A 29 6.56 -4.71 -1.31
N PRO A 30 5.93 -4.25 -0.21
CA PRO A 30 5.22 -2.98 -0.23
C PRO A 30 6.15 -1.81 -0.53
N GLU A 31 5.67 -0.85 -1.32
CA GLU A 31 6.43 0.32 -1.76
C GLU A 31 5.62 1.60 -1.47
N LEU A 32 6.27 2.59 -0.84
CA LEU A 32 5.66 3.89 -0.64
C LEU A 32 5.55 4.63 -1.98
N ILE A 33 4.34 5.01 -2.39
CA ILE A 33 4.13 5.83 -3.58
C ILE A 33 4.33 7.31 -3.21
N TRP A 34 3.60 7.78 -2.19
CA TRP A 34 3.74 9.13 -1.67
C TRP A 34 3.29 9.22 -0.21
N ALA A 35 3.75 10.26 0.48
CA ALA A 35 3.26 10.65 1.80
C ALA A 35 3.15 12.18 1.89
N VAL A 36 2.08 12.68 2.49
CA VAL A 36 1.83 14.10 2.71
C VAL A 36 1.39 14.32 4.15
N GLY A 37 1.91 15.35 4.81
CA GLY A 37 1.57 15.67 6.21
C GLY A 37 2.11 14.70 7.27
N MET A 38 2.71 13.57 6.89
CA MET A 38 3.29 12.60 7.83
C MET A 38 4.76 12.89 8.18
N LYS A 39 5.13 12.66 9.44
CA LYS A 39 6.53 12.60 9.88
C LYS A 39 7.19 11.32 9.36
N ARG A 40 8.51 11.35 9.15
CA ARG A 40 9.29 10.18 8.71
C ARG A 40 9.09 8.95 9.59
N SER A 41 8.96 9.13 10.91
CA SER A 41 8.70 8.04 11.85
C SER A 41 7.34 7.37 11.64
N GLU A 42 6.33 8.16 11.24
CA GLU A 42 4.99 7.66 10.95
C GLU A 42 4.99 6.87 9.66
N VAL A 43 5.59 7.41 8.59
CA VAL A 43 5.78 6.68 7.32
C VAL A 43 6.46 5.33 7.55
N ARG A 44 7.54 5.29 8.35
CA ARG A 44 8.24 4.05 8.68
C ARG A 44 7.34 3.05 9.41
N ARG A 45 6.52 3.53 10.36
CA ARG A 45 5.57 2.69 11.10
C ARG A 45 4.47 2.17 10.17
N SER A 46 3.93 3.02 9.29
CA SER A 46 2.92 2.65 8.29
C SER A 46 3.44 1.55 7.37
N MET A 47 4.66 1.70 6.83
CA MET A 47 5.29 0.66 6.01
C MET A 47 5.44 -0.67 6.75
N ALA A 48 5.84 -0.64 8.02
CA ALA A 48 5.98 -1.86 8.83
C ALA A 48 4.62 -2.56 9.04
N ILE A 49 3.57 -1.81 9.37
CA ILE A 49 2.21 -2.34 9.54
C ILE A 49 1.68 -2.93 8.23
N VAL A 50 1.88 -2.23 7.11
CA VAL A 50 1.45 -2.72 5.79
C VAL A 50 2.20 -3.99 5.40
N LEU A 51 3.51 -4.06 5.67
CA LEU A 51 4.29 -5.28 5.42
C LEU A 51 3.78 -6.46 6.26
N GLU A 52 3.55 -6.25 7.55
CA GLU A 52 3.05 -7.29 8.47
C GLU A 52 1.66 -7.81 8.05
N ASN A 53 0.80 -6.93 7.52
CA ASN A 53 -0.57 -7.26 7.15
C ASN A 53 -0.78 -7.48 5.64
N ARG A 54 0.30 -7.53 4.86
CA ARG A 54 0.26 -7.49 3.38
C ARG A 54 -0.66 -8.53 2.79
N ASP A 55 -0.56 -9.78 3.24
CA ASP A 55 -1.32 -10.89 2.64
C ASP A 55 -2.81 -10.76 2.92
N VAL A 56 -3.19 -10.27 4.10
CA VAL A 56 -4.58 -9.98 4.45
C VAL A 56 -5.11 -8.82 3.59
N LEU A 57 -4.34 -7.74 3.46
CA LEU A 57 -4.70 -6.58 2.63
C LEU A 57 -4.87 -6.98 1.16
N LEU A 58 -3.98 -7.83 0.62
CA LEU A 58 -4.09 -8.36 -0.73
C LEU A 58 -5.31 -9.27 -0.91
N ALA A 59 -5.61 -10.13 0.06
CA ALA A 59 -6.82 -10.96 0.01
C ALA A 59 -8.08 -10.10 -0.04
N ARG A 60 -8.18 -9.07 0.81
CA ARG A 60 -9.30 -8.12 0.80
C ARG A 60 -9.39 -7.31 -0.48
N TRP A 61 -8.25 -6.89 -1.02
CA TRP A 61 -8.22 -6.15 -2.28
C TRP A 61 -8.79 -7.00 -3.42
N LYS A 62 -8.43 -8.28 -3.49
CA LYS A 62 -9.00 -9.25 -4.44
C LYS A 62 -10.51 -9.39 -4.24
N GLU A 63 -10.98 -9.64 -3.02
CA GLU A 63 -12.43 -9.74 -2.74
C GLU A 63 -13.27 -8.57 -3.27
N ILE A 64 -12.71 -7.35 -3.31
CA ILE A 64 -13.41 -6.13 -3.75
C ILE A 64 -13.25 -5.90 -5.27
N HIS A 65 -12.12 -6.26 -5.86
CA HIS A 65 -11.74 -5.89 -7.25
C HIS A 65 -11.60 -7.08 -8.22
N GLY A 66 -11.68 -8.34 -7.75
CA GLY A 66 -11.45 -9.54 -8.57
C GLY A 66 -11.78 -10.87 -7.90
#